data_AF-A0A3A8EP93-F1
#
_entry.id   AF-A0A3A8EP93-F1
#
_cell.length_a   1.000
_cell.length_b   1.000
_cell.length_c   1.000
_cell.angle_alpha   90.00
_cell.angle_beta   90.00
_cell.angle_gamma   90.00
#
_symmetry.space_group_name_H-M   'P 1'
#
loop_
_entity.id
_entity.type
_entity.pdbx_description
1 polymer ?
#
loop_
_entity_poly.entity_id
_entity_poly.type
_entity_poly.pdbx_seq_one_letter_code
_entity_poly.pdbx_strand_id
1 'polypeptide(L)'
;MPIETNNLKLLESERIKTDAEDGGGKYSGREIIDGQSNNLFNDISEMDRTTGRTSIQKIYAAVNTADTDALMGATVFISENPKDPNVSAVLFSTNSWTDERSSAQNRIENYLAKGAQLTGTPLDTHWLGMKSLQVAMFPQEAESAIGASIVLISNEGKPLEIEQYLRITEVSTRTAILMIDGKQVEYKIATYGLSDALKTDFVG
;
A
#
# COMPACT_ATOMS: atom_id res chain seq x y z
N MET A 1 4.20 -32.99 -24.96
CA MET A 1 5.53 -33.22 -24.36
C MET A 1 5.44 -32.56 -23.00
N PRO A 2 5.71 -33.30 -21.93
CA PRO A 2 5.42 -32.84 -20.58
C PRO A 2 6.11 -31.51 -20.29
N ILE A 3 5.45 -30.64 -19.53
CA ILE A 3 6.09 -29.44 -18.99
C ILE A 3 7.23 -29.88 -18.07
N GLU A 4 8.44 -29.47 -18.42
CA GLU A 4 9.65 -29.72 -17.66
C GLU A 4 9.98 -28.51 -16.76
N THR A 5 10.85 -28.73 -15.77
CA THR A 5 11.27 -27.65 -14.85
C THR A 5 11.94 -26.49 -15.58
N ASN A 6 12.66 -26.76 -16.68
CA ASN A 6 13.29 -25.73 -17.51
C ASN A 6 12.27 -24.83 -18.23
N ASN A 7 11.01 -25.24 -18.36
CA ASN A 7 9.95 -24.45 -18.96
C ASN A 7 9.36 -23.44 -17.96
N LEU A 8 9.58 -23.63 -16.65
CA LEU A 8 9.13 -22.68 -15.63
C LEU A 8 10.13 -21.54 -15.54
N LYS A 9 9.71 -20.35 -15.99
CA LYS A 9 10.57 -19.16 -16.07
C LYS A 9 10.06 -18.02 -15.20
N LEU A 10 11.00 -17.28 -14.64
CA LEU A 10 10.74 -15.95 -14.09
C LEU A 10 11.11 -14.91 -15.14
N LEU A 11 10.27 -13.90 -15.29
CA LEU A 11 10.34 -12.97 -16.40
C LEU A 11 10.22 -11.54 -15.87
N GLU A 12 10.90 -10.63 -16.56
CA GLU A 12 11.01 -9.23 -16.18
C GLU A 12 9.71 -8.48 -16.50
N SER A 13 9.38 -7.50 -15.65
CA SER A 13 8.45 -6.44 -16.02
C SER A 13 9.08 -5.46 -17.02
N GLU A 14 8.24 -4.67 -17.66
CA GLU A 14 8.60 -3.62 -18.62
C GLU A 14 9.72 -2.74 -18.08
N ARG A 15 9.59 -2.33 -16.81
CA ARG A 15 10.54 -1.48 -16.09
C ARG A 15 11.06 -2.16 -14.84
N ILE A 16 11.81 -3.25 -15.01
CA ILE A 16 12.41 -4.02 -13.90
C ILE A 16 13.63 -3.35 -13.25
N LYS A 17 14.32 -2.43 -13.93
CA LYS A 17 15.57 -1.85 -13.38
C LYS A 17 15.37 -0.53 -12.64
N THR A 18 14.15 -0.02 -12.59
CA THR A 18 13.84 1.25 -11.95
C THR A 18 13.17 1.02 -10.60
N ASP A 19 13.77 1.60 -9.57
CA ASP A 19 13.21 1.67 -8.21
C ASP A 19 12.32 2.92 -8.04
N ALA A 20 11.97 3.59 -9.16
CA ALA A 20 11.10 4.76 -9.19
C ALA A 20 9.61 4.37 -9.08
N GLU A 21 8.75 5.36 -8.88
CA GLU A 21 7.31 5.17 -8.67
C GLU A 21 6.61 4.39 -9.80
N ASP A 22 7.10 4.54 -11.03
CA ASP A 22 6.60 3.89 -12.25
C ASP A 22 7.20 2.50 -12.50
N GLY A 23 8.08 2.00 -11.61
CA GLY A 23 8.70 0.68 -11.75
C GLY A 23 7.69 -0.45 -11.82
N GLY A 24 8.01 -1.55 -12.47
CA GLY A 24 7.05 -2.62 -12.76
C GLY A 24 6.41 -2.48 -14.14
N GLY A 25 5.07 -2.42 -14.21
CA GLY A 25 4.33 -2.28 -15.46
C GLY A 25 3.95 -3.60 -16.10
N LYS A 26 3.93 -3.66 -17.44
CA LYS A 26 3.51 -4.86 -18.21
C LYS A 26 4.60 -5.93 -18.27
N TYR A 27 4.23 -7.10 -18.79
CA TYR A 27 5.17 -8.15 -19.14
C TYR A 27 6.12 -7.72 -20.27
N SER A 28 7.44 -7.94 -20.11
CA SER A 28 8.45 -7.52 -21.10
C SER A 28 8.86 -8.61 -22.10
N GLY A 29 8.62 -9.90 -21.81
CA GLY A 29 9.15 -10.99 -22.63
C GLY A 29 10.56 -11.47 -22.24
N ARG A 30 11.29 -10.71 -21.40
CA ARG A 30 12.68 -11.02 -21.06
C ARG A 30 12.75 -11.94 -19.84
N GLU A 31 13.67 -12.90 -19.88
CA GLU A 31 13.87 -13.87 -18.81
C GLU A 31 14.80 -13.34 -17.72
N ILE A 32 14.40 -13.55 -16.47
CA ILE A 32 15.28 -13.42 -15.30
C ILE A 32 16.09 -14.71 -15.20
N ILE A 33 17.26 -14.68 -15.84
CA ILE A 33 18.27 -15.74 -15.81
C ILE A 33 18.71 -16.05 -14.38
N ASP A 34 18.66 -17.33 -14.02
CA ASP A 34 19.10 -17.85 -12.73
C ASP A 34 20.62 -17.69 -12.53
N GLY A 35 21.02 -17.40 -11.29
CA GLY A 35 22.43 -17.19 -10.90
C GLY A 35 23.09 -15.93 -11.45
N GLN A 36 22.42 -15.15 -12.30
CA GLN A 36 22.95 -13.90 -12.80
C GLN A 36 22.87 -12.80 -11.73
N SER A 37 24.02 -12.23 -11.36
CA SER A 37 24.06 -11.09 -10.43
C SER A 37 23.43 -9.85 -11.07
N ASN A 38 22.82 -9.00 -10.24
CA ASN A 38 22.18 -7.75 -10.66
C ASN A 38 21.07 -7.91 -11.70
N ASN A 39 20.42 -9.08 -11.70
CA ASN A 39 19.37 -9.38 -12.66
C ASN A 39 17.99 -8.91 -12.18
N LEU A 40 17.72 -9.05 -10.89
CA LEU A 40 16.47 -8.61 -10.26
C LEU A 40 16.63 -7.34 -9.41
N PHE A 41 17.61 -7.35 -8.50
CA PHE A 41 17.94 -6.20 -7.66
C PHE A 41 19.35 -5.71 -7.99
N ASN A 42 19.57 -4.40 -7.92
CA ASN A 42 20.89 -3.82 -8.04
C ASN A 42 21.73 -4.12 -6.79
N ASP A 43 23.05 -3.99 -6.91
CA ASP A 43 23.97 -4.09 -5.78
C ASP A 43 23.62 -3.10 -4.67
N ILE A 44 23.75 -3.56 -3.43
CA ILE A 44 23.50 -2.74 -2.24
C ILE A 44 24.71 -1.83 -2.00
N SER A 45 24.50 -0.51 -2.03
CA SER A 45 25.57 0.46 -1.78
C SER A 45 25.94 0.54 -0.28
N GLU A 46 27.13 1.07 0.04
CA GLU A 46 27.51 1.33 1.44
C GLU A 46 26.57 2.33 2.13
N MET A 47 26.01 3.27 1.37
CA MET A 47 25.00 4.19 1.86
C MET A 47 23.72 3.45 2.23
N ASP A 48 23.24 2.54 1.37
CA ASP A 48 22.04 1.73 1.64
C ASP A 48 22.24 0.83 2.88
N ARG A 49 23.48 0.34 3.11
CA ARG A 49 23.82 -0.41 4.32
C ARG A 49 23.77 0.44 5.59
N THR A 50 24.03 1.74 5.47
CA THR A 50 24.05 2.67 6.61
C THR A 50 22.67 3.24 6.91
N THR A 51 21.92 3.63 5.87
CA THR A 51 20.62 4.32 6.02
C THR A 51 19.43 3.37 5.98
N GLY A 52 19.64 2.14 5.49
CA GLY A 52 18.56 1.25 5.09
C GLY A 52 17.92 1.69 3.77
N ARG A 53 17.39 0.70 3.04
CA ARG A 53 16.64 0.91 1.80
C ARG A 53 15.63 -0.20 1.59
N THR A 54 14.47 0.17 1.05
CA THR A 54 13.45 -0.79 0.59
C THR A 54 13.34 -0.71 -0.93
N SER A 55 13.57 -1.84 -1.60
CA SER A 55 13.37 -1.99 -3.05
C SER A 55 12.30 -3.03 -3.34
N ILE A 56 11.43 -2.69 -4.27
CA ILE A 56 10.26 -3.47 -4.69
C ILE A 56 10.37 -3.62 -6.21
N GLN A 57 10.36 -4.87 -6.66
CA GLN A 57 10.48 -5.23 -8.07
C GLN A 57 9.36 -6.18 -8.46
N LYS A 58 8.79 -5.97 -9.65
CA LYS A 58 7.72 -6.82 -10.16
C LYS A 58 8.27 -7.90 -11.08
N ILE A 59 7.92 -9.15 -10.81
CA ILE A 59 8.30 -10.31 -11.64
C ILE A 59 7.05 -11.05 -12.13
N TYR A 60 7.22 -11.80 -13.21
CA TYR A 60 6.19 -12.70 -13.74
C TYR A 60 6.69 -14.13 -13.71
N ALA A 61 5.90 -15.04 -13.17
CA ALA A 61 6.10 -16.46 -13.40
C ALA A 61 5.33 -16.87 -14.66
N ALA A 62 5.98 -17.56 -15.59
CA ALA A 62 5.29 -18.14 -16.74
C ALA A 62 5.87 -19.49 -17.14
N VAL A 63 5.09 -20.22 -17.93
CA VAL A 63 5.53 -21.44 -18.61
C VAL A 63 5.93 -21.08 -20.02
N ASN A 64 7.20 -21.29 -20.36
CA ASN A 64 7.72 -21.11 -21.70
C ASN A 64 7.88 -22.48 -22.38
N THR A 65 6.81 -22.94 -23.02
CA THR A 65 6.78 -24.15 -23.83
C THR A 65 6.00 -23.90 -25.12
N ALA A 66 6.37 -24.57 -26.20
CA ALA A 66 5.62 -24.57 -27.45
C ALA A 66 4.46 -25.57 -27.46
N ASP A 67 4.33 -26.36 -26.39
CA ASP A 67 3.27 -27.36 -26.25
C ASP A 67 1.96 -26.76 -25.74
N THR A 68 0.89 -27.56 -25.85
CA THR A 68 -0.46 -27.23 -25.39
C THR A 68 -0.85 -27.94 -24.09
N ASP A 69 0.08 -28.72 -23.53
CA ASP A 69 -0.09 -29.38 -22.23
C ASP A 69 -0.38 -28.34 -21.13
N ALA A 70 -1.41 -28.60 -20.32
CA ALA A 70 -1.90 -27.65 -19.30
C ALA A 70 -1.12 -27.78 -17.98
N LEU A 71 -0.67 -26.65 -17.42
CA LEU A 71 -0.12 -26.59 -16.08
C LEU A 71 -1.25 -26.63 -15.04
N MET A 72 -1.31 -27.71 -14.27
CA MET A 72 -2.39 -27.93 -13.28
C MET A 72 -2.30 -27.03 -12.04
N GLY A 73 -1.13 -26.45 -11.77
CA GLY A 73 -0.93 -25.53 -10.66
C GLY A 73 0.54 -25.10 -10.53
N ALA A 74 0.75 -23.89 -10.01
CA ALA A 74 2.07 -23.35 -9.73
C ALA A 74 2.07 -22.67 -8.36
N THR A 75 3.23 -22.65 -7.71
CA THR A 75 3.45 -21.88 -6.49
C THR A 75 4.82 -21.24 -6.58
N VAL A 76 4.90 -19.96 -6.21
CA VAL A 76 6.15 -19.22 -6.11
C VAL A 76 6.37 -18.92 -4.64
N PHE A 77 7.56 -19.23 -4.15
CA PHE A 77 7.96 -18.99 -2.77
C PHE A 77 9.45 -18.69 -2.69
N ILE A 78 9.87 -18.06 -1.59
CA ILE A 78 11.30 -17.85 -1.28
C ILE A 78 11.77 -19.10 -0.53
N SER A 79 12.66 -19.88 -1.16
CA SER A 79 13.16 -21.13 -0.59
C SER A 79 14.26 -20.92 0.46
N GLU A 80 15.09 -19.90 0.29
CA GLU A 80 16.19 -19.54 1.18
C GLU A 80 16.22 -18.02 1.35
N ASN A 81 16.34 -17.56 2.59
CA ASN A 81 16.49 -16.14 2.89
C ASN A 81 17.91 -15.65 2.51
N PRO A 82 18.09 -14.34 2.28
CA PRO A 82 19.42 -13.78 2.07
C PRO A 82 20.40 -14.17 3.19
N LYS A 83 21.65 -14.47 2.82
CA LYS A 83 22.71 -14.85 3.79
C LYS A 83 23.15 -13.70 4.69
N ASP A 84 22.95 -12.45 4.25
CA ASP A 84 23.22 -11.26 5.03
C ASP A 84 22.07 -11.05 6.05
N PRO A 85 22.33 -11.08 7.36
CA PRO A 85 21.27 -10.97 8.37
C PRO A 85 20.55 -9.62 8.36
N ASN A 86 21.13 -8.59 7.74
CA ASN A 86 20.50 -7.27 7.61
C ASN A 86 19.60 -7.14 6.37
N VAL A 87 19.52 -8.19 5.55
CA VAL A 87 18.73 -8.20 4.31
C VAL A 87 17.57 -9.18 4.47
N SER A 88 16.36 -8.67 4.27
CA SER A 88 15.13 -9.48 4.27
C SER A 88 14.46 -9.39 2.92
N ALA A 89 13.86 -10.50 2.47
CA ALA A 89 13.12 -10.57 1.23
C ALA A 89 11.69 -11.04 1.51
N VAL A 90 10.72 -10.43 0.83
CA VAL A 90 9.31 -10.79 0.93
C VAL A 90 8.74 -10.85 -0.48
N LEU A 91 7.89 -11.86 -0.71
CA LEU A 91 7.13 -12.01 -1.94
C LEU A 91 5.65 -11.83 -1.64
N PHE A 92 4.95 -11.02 -2.45
CA PHE A 92 3.51 -10.81 -2.34
C PHE A 92 2.91 -10.56 -3.72
N SER A 93 1.57 -10.61 -3.80
CA SER A 93 0.81 -10.28 -5.00
C SER A 93 -0.11 -9.09 -4.71
N THR A 94 -0.18 -8.16 -5.66
CA THR A 94 -1.21 -7.11 -5.71
C THR A 94 -2.46 -7.56 -6.48
N ASN A 95 -2.45 -8.78 -7.04
CA ASN A 95 -3.46 -9.31 -7.96
C ASN A 95 -3.66 -8.48 -9.23
N SER A 96 -2.69 -7.61 -9.56
CA SER A 96 -2.70 -6.80 -10.77
C SER A 96 -1.66 -7.29 -11.77
N TRP A 97 -2.06 -7.40 -13.03
CA TRP A 97 -1.15 -7.76 -14.11
C TRP A 97 -0.25 -6.62 -14.53
N THR A 98 -0.58 -5.37 -14.21
CA THR A 98 0.14 -4.18 -14.72
C THR A 98 0.37 -3.11 -13.66
N ASP A 99 0.30 -3.45 -12.38
CA ASP A 99 0.62 -2.52 -11.31
C ASP A 99 2.06 -2.02 -11.39
N GLU A 100 2.21 -0.80 -10.93
CA GLU A 100 3.47 -0.10 -10.77
C GLU A 100 3.89 -0.11 -9.30
N ARG A 101 5.15 0.22 -9.04
CA ARG A 101 5.77 0.22 -7.72
C ARG A 101 4.95 1.01 -6.72
N SER A 102 4.44 2.18 -7.09
CA SER A 102 3.59 3.01 -6.23
C SER A 102 2.37 2.23 -5.69
N SER A 103 1.71 1.43 -6.54
CA SER A 103 0.55 0.61 -6.13
C SER A 103 0.97 -0.53 -5.20
N ALA A 104 2.10 -1.17 -5.49
CA ALA A 104 2.67 -2.23 -4.66
C ALA A 104 3.11 -1.71 -3.28
N GLN A 105 3.73 -0.53 -3.23
CA GLN A 105 4.08 0.16 -2.00
C GLN A 105 2.84 0.47 -1.17
N ASN A 106 1.80 1.07 -1.78
CA ASN A 106 0.53 1.31 -1.09
C ASN A 106 0.00 0.00 -0.49
N ARG A 107 0.08 -1.15 -1.20
CA ARG A 107 -0.37 -2.43 -0.65
C ARG A 107 0.40 -2.88 0.60
N ILE A 108 1.73 -2.70 0.62
CA ILE A 108 2.58 -3.02 1.79
C ILE A 108 2.23 -2.08 2.95
N GLU A 109 2.05 -0.79 2.67
CA GLU A 109 1.71 0.22 3.68
C GLU A 109 0.29 0.05 4.22
N ASN A 110 -0.62 -0.48 3.40
CA ASN A 110 -1.98 -0.85 3.76
C ASN A 110 -2.04 -2.12 4.65
N TYR A 111 -0.92 -2.60 5.20
CA TYR A 111 -0.89 -3.71 6.17
C TYR A 111 -1.56 -3.36 7.51
N LEU A 112 -1.90 -2.09 7.76
CA LEU A 112 -2.79 -1.78 8.85
C LEU A 112 -4.19 -2.33 8.52
N ALA A 113 -4.49 -3.50 9.08
CA ALA A 113 -5.85 -4.03 9.11
C ALA A 113 -6.80 -2.90 9.49
N LYS A 114 -7.94 -2.80 8.80
CA LYS A 114 -9.02 -1.86 9.18
C LYS A 114 -9.23 -2.02 10.68
N GLY A 115 -8.79 -1.01 11.44
CA GLY A 115 -8.92 -1.00 12.88
C GLY A 115 -10.39 -0.86 13.27
N ALA A 116 -10.64 -0.71 14.57
CA ALA A 116 -11.95 -0.22 15.01
C ALA A 116 -12.29 1.10 14.30
N GLN A 117 -13.58 1.32 14.06
CA GLN A 117 -14.06 2.58 13.49
C GLN A 117 -13.45 3.76 14.25
N LEU A 118 -12.91 4.72 13.49
CA LEU A 118 -12.37 5.94 14.07
C LEU A 118 -13.44 6.62 14.92
N THR A 119 -13.06 7.09 16.10
CA THR A 119 -14.00 7.78 16.97
C THR A 119 -14.36 9.15 16.40
N GLY A 120 -15.66 9.39 16.26
CA GLY A 120 -16.23 10.62 15.72
C GLY A 120 -16.63 10.56 14.24
N THR A 121 -17.39 11.58 13.81
CA THR A 121 -17.90 11.74 12.45
C THR A 121 -17.15 12.85 11.74
N PRO A 122 -16.67 12.66 10.49
CA PRO A 122 -16.04 13.73 9.74
C PRO A 122 -16.97 14.94 9.61
N LEU A 123 -16.41 16.15 9.76
CA LEU A 123 -17.14 17.40 9.59
C LEU A 123 -16.90 17.94 8.19
N ASP A 124 -17.99 18.19 7.47
CA ASP A 124 -18.02 18.67 6.08
C ASP A 124 -17.33 17.71 5.08
N THR A 125 -17.22 18.16 3.83
CA THR A 125 -16.47 17.46 2.79
C THR A 125 -14.99 17.78 2.90
N HIS A 126 -14.15 16.74 3.00
CA HIS A 126 -12.70 16.83 2.86
C HIS A 126 -12.33 16.64 1.39
N TRP A 127 -11.85 17.72 0.77
CA TRP A 127 -11.55 17.76 -0.66
C TRP A 127 -10.21 17.11 -1.01
N LEU A 128 -10.13 16.63 -2.25
CA LEU A 128 -8.90 16.19 -2.91
C LEU A 128 -7.75 17.18 -2.63
N GLY A 129 -6.60 16.65 -2.22
CA GLY A 129 -5.39 17.43 -1.97
C GLY A 129 -5.27 17.98 -0.54
N MET A 130 -6.33 17.92 0.29
CA MET A 130 -6.24 18.33 1.69
C MET A 130 -5.30 17.41 2.47
N LYS A 131 -4.57 17.97 3.45
CA LYS A 131 -3.72 17.23 4.41
C LYS A 131 -4.25 17.29 5.83
N SER A 132 -5.53 17.63 5.99
CA SER A 132 -6.19 17.73 7.27
C SER A 132 -7.56 17.07 7.23
N LEU A 133 -7.93 16.46 8.36
CA LEU A 133 -9.23 15.82 8.57
C LEU A 133 -9.85 16.41 9.84
N GLN A 134 -11.05 16.97 9.72
CA GLN A 134 -11.82 17.46 10.87
C GLN A 134 -12.90 16.45 11.23
N VAL A 135 -12.98 16.12 12.51
CA VAL A 135 -13.92 15.13 13.04
C VAL A 135 -14.62 15.71 14.27
N ALA A 136 -15.95 15.61 14.31
CA ALA A 136 -16.76 15.87 15.49
C ALA A 136 -16.92 14.61 16.32
N MET A 137 -16.78 14.71 17.63
CA MET A 137 -16.95 13.61 18.57
C MET A 137 -17.58 14.12 19.86
N PHE A 138 -18.06 13.20 20.69
CA PHE A 138 -18.56 13.58 22.00
C PHE A 138 -17.42 14.08 22.90
N PRO A 139 -17.66 15.00 23.84
CA PRO A 139 -16.62 15.51 24.73
C PRO A 139 -15.92 14.40 25.55
N GLN A 140 -16.63 13.33 25.90
CA GLN A 140 -16.09 12.19 26.64
C GLN A 140 -15.25 11.21 25.80
N GLU A 141 -15.32 11.28 24.47
CA GLU A 141 -14.58 10.37 23.60
C GLU A 141 -13.12 10.78 23.47
N ALA A 142 -12.20 9.83 23.36
CA ALA A 142 -10.79 10.13 23.15
C ALA A 142 -10.51 10.34 21.66
N GLU A 143 -9.74 11.38 21.34
CA GLU A 143 -9.20 11.59 20.01
C GLU A 143 -8.14 10.52 19.68
N SER A 144 -7.90 10.32 18.38
CA SER A 144 -6.85 9.42 17.93
C SER A 144 -5.46 10.02 18.15
N ALA A 145 -4.53 9.19 18.59
CA ALA A 145 -3.17 9.62 18.91
C ALA A 145 -2.36 9.97 17.66
N ILE A 146 -1.37 10.86 17.84
CA ILE A 146 -0.33 11.10 16.82
C ILE A 146 0.39 9.78 16.53
N GLY A 147 0.58 9.50 15.25
CA GLY A 147 1.19 8.27 14.75
C GLY A 147 0.22 7.12 14.57
N ALA A 148 -1.05 7.26 14.99
CA ALA A 148 -2.10 6.29 14.67
C ALA A 148 -2.38 6.29 13.16
N SER A 149 -2.63 5.10 12.63
CA SER A 149 -2.99 4.91 11.24
C SER A 149 -4.49 4.73 11.12
N ILE A 150 -5.08 5.40 10.13
CA ILE A 150 -6.52 5.46 9.88
C ILE A 150 -6.80 5.08 8.42
N VAL A 151 -8.02 4.65 8.15
CA VAL A 151 -8.51 4.43 6.78
C VAL A 151 -9.74 5.29 6.56
N LEU A 152 -9.75 6.05 5.47
CA LEU A 152 -10.92 6.74 4.97
C LEU A 152 -11.53 5.89 3.86
N ILE A 153 -12.83 5.62 3.97
CA ILE A 153 -13.56 4.81 3.00
C ILE A 153 -14.72 5.65 2.46
N SER A 154 -14.79 5.78 1.14
CA SER A 154 -15.94 6.35 0.43
C SER A 154 -16.69 5.22 -0.27
N ASN A 155 -18.02 5.30 -0.30
CA ASN A 155 -18.90 4.29 -0.94
C ASN A 155 -18.67 2.85 -0.44
N GLU A 156 -18.47 2.68 0.87
CA GLU A 156 -18.27 1.35 1.48
C GLU A 156 -19.34 0.34 1.03
N GLY A 157 -18.90 -0.82 0.53
CA GLY A 157 -19.74 -1.90 0.04
C GLY A 157 -20.35 -1.68 -1.35
N LYS A 158 -19.96 -0.64 -2.10
CA LYS A 158 -20.49 -0.34 -3.44
C LYS A 158 -19.41 -0.49 -4.53
N PRO A 159 -19.79 -0.59 -5.82
CA PRO A 159 -18.83 -0.76 -6.93
C PRO A 159 -17.80 0.38 -7.08
N LEU A 160 -18.06 1.55 -6.51
CA LEU A 160 -17.20 2.73 -6.53
C LEU A 160 -16.56 2.98 -5.15
N GLU A 161 -16.31 1.92 -4.39
CA GLU A 161 -15.60 2.00 -3.12
C GLU A 161 -14.19 2.55 -3.34
N ILE A 162 -13.82 3.55 -2.55
CA ILE A 162 -12.48 4.14 -2.55
C ILE A 162 -11.97 4.08 -1.13
N GLU A 163 -10.80 3.49 -0.94
CA GLU A 163 -10.10 3.44 0.34
C GLU A 163 -8.81 4.23 0.27
N GLN A 164 -8.53 4.99 1.33
CA GLN A 164 -7.25 5.66 1.51
C GLN A 164 -6.74 5.47 2.94
N TYR A 165 -5.56 4.88 3.06
CA TYR A 165 -4.86 4.71 4.33
C TYR A 165 -3.98 5.93 4.58
N LEU A 166 -4.03 6.45 5.80
CA LEU A 166 -3.37 7.69 6.20
C LEU A 166 -2.81 7.52 7.61
N ARG A 167 -1.75 8.26 7.93
CA ARG A 167 -1.24 8.35 9.31
C ARG A 167 -1.49 9.73 9.88
N ILE A 168 -1.93 9.78 11.13
CA ILE A 168 -2.10 11.03 11.87
C ILE A 168 -0.72 11.56 12.23
N THR A 169 -0.40 12.77 11.79
CA THR A 169 0.88 13.45 12.09
C THR A 169 0.74 14.49 13.19
N GLU A 170 -0.45 15.09 13.30
CA GLU A 170 -0.76 16.15 14.26
C GLU A 170 -2.19 16.00 14.76
N VAL A 171 -2.46 16.43 16.00
CA VAL A 171 -3.78 16.40 16.60
C VAL A 171 -4.01 17.73 17.31
N SER A 172 -5.10 18.41 16.97
CA SER A 172 -5.55 19.63 17.64
C SER A 172 -7.03 19.51 17.99
N THR A 173 -7.39 19.79 19.24
CA THR A 173 -8.77 19.66 19.72
C THR A 173 -9.32 21.00 20.16
N ARG A 174 -10.60 21.27 19.86
CA ARG A 174 -11.35 22.40 20.40
C ARG A 174 -12.76 21.99 20.79
N THR A 175 -13.31 22.62 21.81
CA THR A 175 -14.72 22.49 22.15
C THR A 175 -15.55 23.45 21.31
N ALA A 176 -16.68 22.98 20.80
CA ALA A 176 -17.67 23.78 20.11
C ALA A 176 -19.05 23.56 20.76
N ILE A 177 -19.92 24.56 20.63
CA ILE A 177 -21.26 24.55 21.22
C ILE A 177 -22.26 24.71 20.10
N LEU A 178 -23.22 23.80 20.04
CA LEU A 178 -24.37 23.85 19.15
C LEU A 178 -25.64 24.08 19.97
N MET A 179 -26.58 24.87 19.43
CA MET A 179 -27.92 25.00 19.98
C MET A 179 -28.85 24.01 19.29
N ILE A 180 -29.34 23.01 20.01
CA ILE A 180 -30.40 22.09 19.55
C ILE A 180 -31.62 22.29 20.44
N ASP A 181 -32.76 22.65 19.86
CA ASP A 181 -34.03 22.84 20.57
C ASP A 181 -33.93 23.73 21.83
N GLY A 182 -33.12 24.80 21.74
CA GLY A 182 -32.91 25.75 22.83
C GLY A 182 -31.96 25.27 23.94
N LYS A 183 -31.35 24.10 23.79
CA LYS A 183 -30.32 23.57 24.71
C LYS A 183 -28.94 23.68 24.10
N GLN A 184 -27.96 24.07 24.92
CA GLN A 184 -26.56 24.01 24.55
C GLN A 184 -26.09 22.56 24.60
N VAL A 185 -25.59 22.08 23.46
CA VAL A 185 -24.94 20.78 23.32
C VAL A 185 -23.49 21.03 22.98
N GLU A 186 -22.60 20.61 23.89
CA GLU A 186 -21.16 20.68 23.67
C GLU A 186 -20.68 19.47 22.89
N TYR A 187 -19.79 19.71 21.93
CA TYR A 187 -19.11 18.67 21.18
C TYR A 187 -17.64 19.04 20.99
N LYS A 188 -16.80 18.02 20.83
CA LYS A 188 -15.37 18.20 20.61
C LYS A 188 -15.08 18.08 19.12
N ILE A 189 -14.29 18.99 18.59
CA ILE A 189 -13.77 18.94 17.23
C ILE A 189 -12.30 18.59 17.31
N ALA A 190 -11.91 17.46 16.75
CA ALA A 190 -10.52 17.09 16.52
C ALA A 190 -10.14 17.42 15.08
N THR A 191 -9.03 18.12 14.89
CA THR A 191 -8.39 18.36 13.61
C THR A 191 -7.11 17.54 13.55
N TYR A 192 -7.08 16.58 12.64
CA TYR A 192 -5.94 15.70 12.42
C TYR A 192 -5.11 16.19 11.22
N GLY A 193 -3.80 16.30 11.40
CA GLY A 193 -2.86 16.37 10.28
C GLY A 193 -2.63 14.99 9.69
N LEU A 194 -2.50 14.90 8.37
CA LEU A 194 -2.34 13.64 7.63
C LEU A 194 -0.93 13.52 7.04
N SER A 195 -0.41 12.29 6.96
CA SER A 195 0.87 11.98 6.31
C SER A 195 0.89 12.40 4.84
N ASP A 196 -0.22 12.14 4.15
CA ASP A 196 -0.38 12.30 2.71
C ASP A 196 -1.62 13.14 2.39
N ALA A 197 -1.63 13.72 1.20
CA ALA A 197 -2.78 14.44 0.70
C ALA A 197 -3.91 13.47 0.33
N LEU A 198 -5.17 13.89 0.51
CA LEU A 198 -6.32 13.12 0.08
C LEU A 198 -6.28 12.91 -1.44
N LYS A 199 -6.51 11.66 -1.87
CA LYS A 199 -6.50 11.22 -3.27
C LYS A 199 -7.88 11.34 -3.94
N THR A 200 -8.92 11.66 -3.15
CA THR A 200 -10.28 11.93 -3.61
C THR A 200 -11.01 12.79 -2.58
N ASP A 201 -12.26 13.12 -2.87
CA ASP A 201 -13.16 13.79 -1.93
C ASP A 201 -13.78 12.76 -0.97
N PHE A 202 -13.75 13.06 0.32
CA PHE A 202 -14.42 12.28 1.36
C PHE A 202 -15.52 13.14 1.98
N VAL A 203 -16.76 12.65 1.96
CA VAL A 203 -17.92 13.35 2.53
C VAL A 203 -18.20 12.79 3.93
N GLY A 204 -18.29 13.69 4.91
CA GLY A 204 -18.66 13.38 6.29
C GLY A 204 -20.15 13.15 6.53
#